data_AF-A0A090EA23-F1
#
_entry.id   AF-A0A090EA23-F1
#
_cell.length_a   1.000
_cell.length_b   1.000
_cell.length_c   1.000
_cell.angle_alpha   90.00
_cell.angle_beta   90.00
_cell.angle_gamma   90.00
#
_symmetry.space_group_name_H-M   'P 1'
#
loop_
_entity.id
_entity.type
_entity.pdbx_description
1 polymer ?
#
loop_
_entity_poly.entity_id
_entity_poly.type
_entity_poly.pdbx_seq_one_letter_code
_entity_poly.pdbx_strand_id
1 'polypeptide(L)'
;MSNRKGIGGHQSARANTEVWLTPPDLLEALGGAEAFDLDPCAALGQPWPTARQHFTIEDDGLALPWHGRVWMNPPYTSGIIGKWLGKLAKHGDGIALTFARTETEAFHRTVWEQCDALLFLEGRLFFHVAEETTFKLKNGEVVREIVVPKGGKAPANGGAPSVLCAYGMDSADILAESGLQGSFVPLRWRVLTFGFETVGTWIEEVMALIAGRNEPVTLDWLYRKLAGSPKAKRNPNWKAKIRQTLQRGPFEALGGGVWQQASLEV
;
A
#
# COMPACT_ATOMS: atom_id res chain seq x y z
N MET A 1 -0.16 44.80 -4.38
CA MET A 1 -0.78 43.82 -3.47
C MET A 1 0.23 42.71 -3.21
N SER A 2 0.61 42.52 -1.95
CA SER A 2 1.68 41.61 -1.53
C SER A 2 1.21 40.16 -1.65
N ASN A 3 1.85 39.39 -2.53
CA ASN A 3 1.60 37.97 -2.72
C ASN A 3 2.28 37.20 -1.57
N ARG A 4 1.64 37.17 -0.40
CA ARG A 4 2.10 36.37 0.74
C ARG A 4 1.94 34.88 0.40
N LYS A 5 3.04 34.24 0.01
CA LYS A 5 3.15 32.78 -0.03
C LYS A 5 2.87 32.24 1.38
N GLY A 6 1.93 31.30 1.50
CA GLY A 6 1.69 30.59 2.75
C GLY A 6 2.95 29.88 3.26
N ILE A 7 2.98 29.59 4.56
CA ILE A 7 4.11 29.04 5.33
C ILE A 7 4.65 27.69 4.81
N GLY A 8 3.98 27.03 3.86
CA GLY A 8 4.37 25.74 3.28
C GLY A 8 4.81 25.76 1.81
N GLY A 9 5.26 26.89 1.27
CA GLY A 9 5.69 27.03 -0.13
C GLY A 9 6.99 26.30 -0.50
N HIS A 10 7.11 25.00 -0.22
CA HIS A 10 8.18 24.13 -0.70
C HIS A 10 7.67 23.19 -1.80
N GLN A 11 7.13 23.77 -2.86
CA GLN A 11 7.10 23.13 -4.17
C GLN A 11 8.05 23.97 -5.02
N SER A 12 9.34 23.61 -5.01
CA SER A 12 10.33 24.29 -5.85
C SER A 12 9.93 24.11 -7.32
N ALA A 13 9.86 25.24 -8.02
CA ALA A 13 9.39 25.34 -9.39
C ALA A 13 10.25 24.51 -10.37
N ARG A 14 9.55 23.71 -11.17
CA ARG A 14 9.95 23.19 -12.50
C ARG A 14 11.25 22.38 -12.54
N ALA A 15 11.14 21.09 -12.24
CA ALA A 15 11.82 20.11 -13.07
C ALA A 15 10.97 19.91 -14.33
N ASN A 16 11.54 20.09 -15.51
CA ASN A 16 10.86 19.95 -16.82
C ASN A 16 10.51 18.50 -17.17
N THR A 17 10.66 17.56 -16.23
CA THR A 17 10.29 16.16 -16.40
C THR A 17 9.05 15.87 -15.57
N GLU A 18 7.90 15.78 -16.23
CA GLU A 18 6.62 15.35 -15.64
C GLU A 18 6.63 13.84 -15.30
N VAL A 19 7.62 13.12 -15.86
CA VAL A 19 7.80 11.67 -15.74
C VAL A 19 8.97 11.37 -14.81
N TRP A 20 8.69 10.68 -13.71
CA TRP A 20 9.66 10.27 -12.69
C TRP A 20 9.66 8.75 -12.58
N LEU A 21 10.83 8.14 -12.70
CA LEU A 21 10.98 6.69 -12.64
C LEU A 21 11.02 6.21 -11.20
N THR A 22 10.37 5.07 -10.95
CA THR A 22 10.42 4.35 -9.68
C THR A 22 11.86 3.91 -9.36
N PRO A 23 12.37 4.15 -8.14
CA PRO A 23 13.65 3.59 -7.72
C PRO A 23 13.69 2.06 -7.82
N PRO A 24 14.72 1.45 -8.44
CA PRO A 24 14.81 -0.01 -8.58
C PRO A 24 14.71 -0.73 -7.24
N ASP A 25 15.44 -0.26 -6.22
CA ASP A 25 15.44 -0.87 -4.88
C ASP A 25 14.05 -0.87 -4.22
N LEU A 26 13.21 0.12 -4.53
CA LEU A 26 11.84 0.15 -4.05
C LEU A 26 11.00 -0.93 -4.74
N LEU A 27 11.16 -1.11 -6.04
CA LEU A 27 10.44 -2.13 -6.79
C LEU A 27 10.89 -3.54 -6.39
N GLU A 28 12.20 -3.77 -6.22
CA GLU A 28 12.76 -5.05 -5.76
C GLU A 28 12.22 -5.43 -4.38
N ALA A 29 12.09 -4.47 -3.45
CA ALA A 29 11.47 -4.71 -2.16
C ALA A 29 9.99 -5.14 -2.24
N LEU A 30 9.31 -4.82 -3.35
CA LEU A 30 7.94 -5.25 -3.63
C LEU A 30 7.86 -6.56 -4.43
N GLY A 31 8.98 -7.26 -4.61
CA GLY A 31 9.07 -8.50 -5.39
C GLY A 31 9.56 -8.32 -6.83
N GLY A 32 10.00 -7.13 -7.20
CA GLY A 32 10.54 -6.81 -8.52
C GLY A 32 9.46 -6.69 -9.61
N ALA A 33 9.90 -6.46 -10.85
CA ALA A 33 8.99 -6.29 -11.99
C ALA A 33 8.12 -7.52 -12.27
N GLU A 34 8.56 -8.71 -11.88
CA GLU A 34 7.82 -9.96 -12.09
C GLU A 34 6.64 -10.15 -11.13
N ALA A 35 6.56 -9.35 -10.06
CA ALA A 35 5.43 -9.36 -9.14
C ALA A 35 4.18 -8.65 -9.71
N PHE A 36 4.34 -7.92 -10.81
CA PHE A 36 3.30 -7.13 -11.45
C PHE A 36 3.11 -7.54 -12.90
N ASP A 37 1.87 -7.69 -13.32
CA ASP A 37 1.52 -8.07 -14.69
C ASP A 37 1.51 -6.86 -15.62
N LEU A 38 1.15 -5.68 -15.10
CA LEU A 38 0.98 -4.46 -15.91
C LEU A 38 1.48 -3.20 -15.18
N ASP A 39 2.24 -2.36 -15.88
CA ASP A 39 2.42 -0.94 -15.59
C ASP A 39 1.74 -0.11 -16.69
N PRO A 40 0.59 0.55 -16.38
CA PRO A 40 -0.20 1.23 -17.39
C PRO A 40 0.28 2.66 -17.68
N CYS A 41 1.34 3.13 -17.02
CA CYS A 41 1.84 4.50 -17.12
C CYS A 41 3.37 4.57 -17.21
N ALA A 42 3.98 3.54 -17.80
CA ALA A 42 5.41 3.40 -17.94
C ALA A 42 6.01 4.54 -18.78
N ALA A 43 7.25 4.91 -18.46
CA ALA A 43 7.96 5.91 -19.24
C ALA A 43 8.50 5.31 -20.54
N LEU A 44 8.50 6.11 -21.62
CA LEU A 44 9.09 5.70 -22.90
C LEU A 44 10.57 5.33 -22.74
N GLY A 45 10.91 4.10 -23.13
CA GLY A 45 12.26 3.58 -23.06
C GLY A 45 12.87 3.58 -21.66
N GLN A 46 12.08 3.37 -20.60
CA GLN A 46 12.61 3.29 -19.25
C GLN A 46 13.74 2.24 -19.14
N PRO A 47 14.81 2.52 -18.37
CA PRO A 47 16.02 1.70 -18.30
C PRO A 47 15.85 0.32 -17.62
N TRP A 48 14.79 0.13 -16.82
CA TRP A 48 14.45 -1.14 -16.19
C TRP A 48 12.94 -1.36 -16.23
N PRO A 49 12.46 -2.61 -16.29
CA PRO A 49 11.04 -2.91 -16.25
C PRO A 49 10.47 -2.65 -14.84
N THR A 50 9.20 -2.28 -14.81
CA THR A 50 8.39 -2.12 -13.60
C THR A 50 7.30 -3.18 -13.43
N ALA A 51 7.04 -3.94 -14.49
CA ALA A 51 6.01 -4.96 -14.62
C ALA A 51 6.37 -5.88 -15.80
N ARG A 52 5.62 -6.97 -16.03
CA ARG A 52 5.78 -7.83 -17.22
C ARG A 52 5.33 -7.17 -18.52
N GLN A 53 4.32 -6.32 -18.46
CA GLN A 53 3.82 -5.54 -19.58
C GLN A 53 3.76 -4.05 -19.22
N HIS A 54 3.98 -3.20 -20.23
CA HIS A 54 3.98 -1.75 -20.09
C HIS A 54 3.05 -1.12 -21.12
N PHE A 55 2.26 -0.15 -20.67
CA PHE A 55 1.70 0.87 -21.55
C PHE A 55 2.42 2.18 -21.32
N THR A 56 2.61 2.92 -22.40
CA THR A 56 3.30 4.20 -22.41
C THR A 56 2.33 5.33 -22.73
N ILE A 57 2.85 6.55 -22.82
CA ILE A 57 2.07 7.70 -23.28
C ILE A 57 1.55 7.52 -24.72
N GLU A 58 2.21 6.72 -25.56
CA GLU A 58 1.80 6.47 -26.95
C GLU A 58 0.55 5.58 -27.03
N ASP A 59 0.34 4.75 -26.01
CA ASP A 59 -0.76 3.79 -25.93
C ASP A 59 -2.04 4.39 -25.30
N ASP A 60 -1.93 5.54 -24.65
CA ASP A 60 -2.94 6.07 -23.71
C ASP A 60 -3.37 4.99 -22.70
N GLY A 61 -2.42 4.51 -21.88
CA GLY A 61 -2.66 3.44 -20.93
C GLY A 61 -3.80 3.70 -19.93
N LEU A 62 -4.20 4.96 -19.72
CA LEU A 62 -5.38 5.29 -18.91
C LEU A 62 -6.69 4.89 -19.62
N ALA A 63 -6.74 4.91 -20.95
CA ALA A 63 -7.91 4.49 -21.74
C ALA A 63 -7.98 2.96 -21.96
N LEU A 64 -6.83 2.27 -21.95
CA LEU A 64 -6.75 0.83 -22.22
C LEU A 64 -7.28 -0.07 -21.09
N PRO A 65 -7.76 -1.30 -21.40
CA PRO A 65 -8.11 -2.27 -20.36
C PRO A 65 -6.89 -2.68 -19.54
N TRP A 66 -7.06 -2.79 -18.22
CA TRP A 66 -6.02 -3.27 -17.31
C TRP A 66 -6.30 -4.73 -16.93
N HIS A 67 -5.23 -5.47 -16.62
CA HIS A 67 -5.31 -6.89 -16.25
C HIS A 67 -4.25 -7.22 -15.19
N GLY A 68 -4.44 -8.35 -14.50
CA GLY A 68 -3.51 -8.85 -13.49
C GLY A 68 -3.23 -7.86 -12.36
N ARG A 69 -2.09 -8.02 -11.68
CA ARG A 69 -1.64 -7.08 -10.66
C ARG A 69 -0.96 -5.87 -11.28
N VAL A 70 -1.45 -4.69 -10.96
CA VAL A 70 -0.93 -3.43 -11.52
C VAL A 70 0.14 -2.78 -10.63
N TRP A 71 1.28 -2.41 -11.20
CA TRP A 71 2.16 -1.39 -10.64
C TRP A 71 1.79 -0.03 -11.24
N MET A 72 1.56 1.00 -10.43
CA MET A 72 1.15 2.31 -10.94
C MET A 72 1.97 3.44 -10.29
N ASN A 73 2.89 4.01 -11.06
CA ASN A 73 3.60 5.24 -10.73
C ASN A 73 3.26 6.31 -11.77
N PRO A 74 2.14 7.05 -11.59
CA PRO A 74 1.59 7.89 -12.64
C PRO A 74 2.46 9.14 -12.87
N PRO A 75 2.33 9.83 -14.01
CA PRO A 75 2.90 11.15 -14.18
C PRO A 75 2.37 12.11 -13.10
N TYR A 76 3.25 12.89 -12.49
CA TYR A 76 2.94 13.71 -11.31
C TYR A 76 2.33 15.08 -11.67
N THR A 77 1.64 15.16 -12.80
CA THR A 77 0.98 16.38 -13.27
C THR A 77 -0.33 16.60 -12.50
N SER A 78 -0.52 17.81 -11.97
CA SER A 78 -1.71 18.14 -11.18
C SER A 78 -2.98 17.95 -12.02
N GLY A 79 -3.95 17.20 -11.49
CA GLY A 79 -5.28 17.03 -12.12
C GLY A 79 -5.49 15.69 -12.83
N ILE A 80 -4.44 14.89 -13.07
CA ILE A 80 -4.59 13.54 -13.68
C ILE A 80 -4.39 12.39 -12.70
N ILE A 81 -3.63 12.59 -11.61
CA ILE A 81 -3.34 11.54 -10.60
C ILE A 81 -4.63 10.90 -10.06
N GLY A 82 -5.67 11.71 -9.78
CA GLY A 82 -6.95 11.19 -9.30
C GLY A 82 -7.67 10.25 -10.29
N LYS A 83 -7.47 10.42 -11.60
CA LYS A 83 -8.02 9.51 -12.61
C LYS A 83 -7.32 8.16 -12.59
N TRP A 84 -5.99 8.17 -12.47
CA TRP A 84 -5.17 6.96 -12.33
C TRP A 84 -5.51 6.19 -11.07
N LEU A 85 -5.51 6.86 -9.90
CA LEU A 85 -5.91 6.25 -8.63
C LEU A 85 -7.35 5.72 -8.68
N GLY A 86 -8.27 6.50 -9.24
CA GLY A 86 -9.67 6.07 -9.40
C GLY A 86 -9.83 4.86 -10.33
N LYS A 87 -8.97 4.70 -11.33
CA LYS A 87 -8.96 3.52 -12.19
C LYS A 87 -8.36 2.31 -11.48
N LEU A 88 -7.26 2.47 -10.75
CA LEU A 88 -6.69 1.39 -9.94
C LEU A 88 -7.65 0.94 -8.84
N ALA A 89 -8.34 1.87 -8.19
CA ALA A 89 -9.37 1.58 -7.20
C ALA A 89 -10.51 0.72 -7.76
N LYS A 90 -10.93 0.98 -9.00
CA LYS A 90 -11.95 0.17 -9.70
C LYS A 90 -11.41 -1.18 -10.16
N HIS A 91 -10.13 -1.24 -10.54
CA HIS A 91 -9.43 -2.45 -10.94
C HIS A 91 -9.27 -3.42 -9.76
N GLY A 92 -8.94 -2.90 -8.57
CA GLY A 92 -8.98 -3.63 -7.30
C GLY A 92 -7.79 -4.56 -7.03
N ASP A 93 -6.80 -4.61 -7.92
CA ASP A 93 -5.58 -5.41 -7.74
C ASP A 93 -4.32 -4.67 -8.21
N GLY A 94 -3.56 -4.11 -7.27
CA GLY A 94 -2.28 -3.49 -7.56
C GLY A 94 -1.79 -2.53 -6.49
N ILE A 95 -0.63 -1.93 -6.75
CA ILE A 95 0.03 -0.98 -5.87
C ILE A 95 0.26 0.32 -6.62
N ALA A 96 -0.22 1.43 -6.06
CA ALA A 96 0.09 2.77 -6.53
C ALA A 96 1.20 3.42 -5.69
N LEU A 97 2.14 4.08 -6.34
CA LEU A 97 3.04 5.05 -5.73
C LEU A 97 2.50 6.46 -5.96
N THR A 98 2.22 7.20 -4.89
CA THR A 98 1.72 8.57 -4.99
C THR A 98 2.23 9.44 -3.83
N PHE A 99 1.94 10.74 -3.88
CA PHE A 99 2.20 11.62 -2.74
C PHE A 99 1.10 11.51 -1.69
N ALA A 100 1.49 11.53 -0.41
CA ALA A 100 0.60 11.48 0.74
C ALA A 100 -0.16 12.81 0.94
N ARG A 101 -1.01 13.16 -0.03
CA ARG A 101 -1.92 14.32 -0.01
C ARG A 101 -3.23 13.95 0.64
N THR A 102 -3.15 13.56 1.92
CA THR A 102 -4.23 12.93 2.69
C THR A 102 -5.47 13.79 2.81
N GLU A 103 -5.37 15.09 2.58
CA GLU A 103 -6.42 16.10 2.64
C GLU A 103 -7.21 16.27 1.33
N THR A 104 -6.70 15.76 0.21
CA THR A 104 -7.33 16.01 -1.10
C THR A 104 -8.51 15.08 -1.34
N GLU A 105 -9.54 15.59 -2.04
CA GLU A 105 -10.71 14.80 -2.40
C GLU A 105 -10.36 13.51 -3.15
N ALA A 106 -9.39 13.58 -4.07
CA ALA A 106 -8.90 12.41 -4.78
C ALA A 106 -8.33 11.36 -3.81
N PHE A 107 -7.51 11.77 -2.84
CA PHE A 107 -6.95 10.86 -1.86
C PHE A 107 -8.05 10.26 -0.97
N HIS A 108 -9.02 11.04 -0.51
CA HIS A 108 -10.16 10.52 0.25
C HIS A 108 -10.93 9.45 -0.52
N ARG A 109 -11.41 9.77 -1.72
CA ARG A 109 -12.30 8.90 -2.49
C ARG A 109 -11.62 7.65 -3.07
N THR A 110 -10.32 7.74 -3.35
CA THR A 110 -9.61 6.65 -4.05
C THR A 110 -8.61 5.93 -3.16
N VAL A 111 -8.12 6.55 -2.09
CA VAL A 111 -7.16 5.91 -1.18
C VAL A 111 -7.84 5.54 0.13
N TRP A 112 -8.30 6.51 0.92
CA TRP A 112 -8.91 6.23 2.23
C TRP A 112 -10.14 5.31 2.14
N GLU A 113 -11.01 5.56 1.16
CA GLU A 113 -12.24 4.79 0.99
C GLU A 113 -12.03 3.44 0.29
N GLN A 114 -10.97 3.26 -0.51
CA GLN A 114 -10.87 2.15 -1.46
C GLN A 114 -9.66 1.23 -1.30
N CYS A 115 -8.53 1.71 -0.77
CA CYS A 115 -7.35 0.89 -0.54
C CYS A 115 -7.57 -0.12 0.59
N ASP A 116 -6.87 -1.25 0.51
CA ASP A 116 -6.87 -2.26 1.57
C ASP A 116 -5.76 -1.98 2.60
N ALA A 117 -4.62 -1.45 2.16
CA ALA A 117 -3.54 -1.01 3.03
C ALA A 117 -2.70 0.11 2.43
N LEU A 118 -2.00 0.85 3.29
CA LEU A 118 -1.00 1.85 2.93
C LEU A 118 0.34 1.52 3.55
N LEU A 119 1.43 1.95 2.91
CA LEU A 119 2.75 2.04 3.50
C LEU A 119 3.30 3.45 3.31
N PHE A 120 3.34 4.22 4.40
CA PHE A 120 3.99 5.53 4.42
C PHE A 120 5.49 5.33 4.59
N LEU A 121 6.28 5.77 3.62
CA LEU A 121 7.72 5.53 3.61
C LEU A 121 8.44 6.47 4.58
N GLU A 122 9.47 5.95 5.25
CA GLU A 122 10.38 6.77 6.04
C GLU A 122 11.23 7.65 5.11
N GLY A 123 11.19 8.97 5.33
CA GLY A 123 11.91 9.94 4.51
C GLY A 123 11.23 10.23 3.16
N ARG A 124 11.95 10.93 2.29
CA ARG A 124 11.46 11.32 0.96
C ARG A 124 12.21 10.54 -0.12
N LEU A 125 11.46 9.96 -1.05
CA LEU A 125 12.03 9.24 -2.17
C LEU A 125 12.87 10.15 -3.06
N PHE A 126 13.96 9.58 -3.58
CA PHE A 126 14.74 10.13 -4.67
C PHE A 126 14.38 9.34 -5.93
N PHE A 127 13.62 9.96 -6.82
CA PHE A 127 13.23 9.35 -8.10
C PHE A 127 14.40 9.33 -9.09
N HIS A 128 14.26 8.56 -10.17
CA HIS A 128 15.18 8.59 -11.30
C HIS A 128 14.56 9.32 -12.50
N VAL A 129 15.41 9.78 -13.42
CA VAL A 129 14.98 10.53 -14.60
C VAL A 129 14.74 9.62 -15.80
N ALA A 130 13.65 9.84 -16.53
CA ALA A 130 13.32 9.07 -17.73
C ALA A 130 14.24 9.38 -18.92
N GLU A 131 14.83 10.59 -18.93
CA GLU A 131 15.71 11.09 -19.97
C GLU A 131 16.87 11.88 -19.35
N GLU A 132 17.93 12.13 -20.11
CA GLU A 132 19.00 13.03 -19.66
C GLU A 132 18.40 14.39 -19.25
N THR A 133 18.68 14.79 -18.00
CA THR A 133 18.05 15.97 -17.40
C THR A 133 19.11 16.82 -16.70
N THR A 134 19.12 18.11 -17.02
CA THR A 134 19.96 19.10 -16.33
C THR A 134 19.21 19.74 -15.16
N PHE A 135 19.74 19.56 -13.97
CA PHE A 135 19.24 20.15 -12.72
C PHE A 135 20.01 21.41 -12.36
N LYS A 136 19.29 22.47 -11.98
CA LYS A 136 19.87 23.68 -11.39
C LYS A 136 19.69 23.64 -9.88
N LEU A 137 20.78 23.35 -9.15
CA LEU A 137 20.78 23.38 -7.69
C LEU A 137 21.18 24.77 -7.21
N LYS A 138 20.39 25.34 -6.29
CA LYS A 138 20.70 26.61 -5.63
C LYS A 138 21.16 26.37 -4.20
N ASN A 139 22.30 26.93 -3.83
CA ASN A 139 22.73 27.05 -2.45
C ASN A 139 23.08 28.52 -2.16
N GLY A 140 22.15 29.24 -1.54
CA GLY A 140 22.20 30.70 -1.49
C GLY A 140 22.11 31.32 -2.89
N GLU A 141 23.03 32.22 -3.22
CA GLU A 141 23.11 32.84 -4.55
C GLU A 141 23.82 31.96 -5.59
N VAL A 142 24.54 30.92 -5.16
CA VAL A 142 25.29 30.04 -6.06
C VAL A 142 24.35 29.05 -6.74
N VAL A 143 24.35 29.04 -8.07
CA VAL A 143 23.65 28.07 -8.90
C VAL A 143 24.66 27.11 -9.51
N ARG A 144 24.48 25.81 -9.32
CA ARG A 144 25.25 24.76 -10.00
C ARG A 144 24.34 23.97 -10.91
N GLU A 145 24.84 23.66 -12.11
CA GLU A 145 24.18 22.75 -13.04
C GLU A 145 24.76 21.35 -12.88
N ILE A 146 23.88 20.36 -12.77
CA ILE A 146 24.23 18.94 -12.72
C ILE A 146 23.46 18.26 -13.84
N VAL A 147 24.18 17.60 -14.74
CA VAL A 147 23.58 16.74 -15.76
C VAL A 147 23.43 15.35 -15.16
N VAL A 148 22.22 14.81 -15.21
CA VAL A 148 21.92 13.44 -14.78
C VAL A 148 21.55 12.65 -16.03
N PRO A 149 22.27 11.55 -16.34
CA PRO A 149 21.94 10.73 -17.51
C PRO A 149 20.60 10.03 -17.31
N LYS A 150 20.02 9.55 -18.42
CA LYS A 150 18.82 8.70 -18.39
C LYS A 150 18.97 7.55 -17.39
N GLY A 151 17.94 7.33 -16.56
CA GLY A 151 17.96 6.36 -15.46
C GLY A 151 18.75 6.78 -14.24
N GLY A 152 19.43 7.93 -14.27
CA GLY A 152 20.19 8.45 -13.14
C GLY A 152 19.29 8.97 -12.02
N LYS A 153 19.80 8.89 -10.79
CA LYS A 153 19.09 9.33 -9.58
C LYS A 153 19.05 10.85 -9.54
N ALA A 154 17.87 11.42 -9.29
CA ALA A 154 17.73 12.85 -9.14
C ALA A 154 18.57 13.37 -7.96
N PRO A 155 19.19 14.56 -8.07
CA PRO A 155 20.03 15.11 -6.99
C PRO A 155 19.20 15.63 -5.81
N ALA A 156 17.88 15.77 -5.97
CA ALA A 156 16.93 16.18 -4.94
C ALA A 156 15.84 15.11 -4.77
N ASN A 157 15.30 15.02 -3.55
CA ASN A 157 14.13 14.16 -3.30
C ASN A 157 12.85 14.75 -3.93
N GLY A 158 11.78 13.95 -3.98
CA GLY A 158 10.50 14.30 -4.61
C GLY A 158 9.74 15.48 -3.98
N GLY A 159 10.29 16.15 -2.94
CA GLY A 159 9.73 17.37 -2.36
C GLY A 159 8.46 17.17 -1.52
N ALA A 160 7.75 16.05 -1.69
CA ALA A 160 6.56 15.66 -0.96
C ALA A 160 6.73 14.24 -0.34
N PRO A 161 6.03 13.95 0.77
CA PRO A 161 5.98 12.60 1.34
C PRO A 161 5.34 11.62 0.34
N SER A 162 5.92 10.43 0.22
CA SER A 162 5.43 9.36 -0.66
C SER A 162 4.70 8.28 0.15
N VAL A 163 3.69 7.68 -0.46
CA VAL A 163 2.94 6.56 0.11
C VAL A 163 2.71 5.52 -0.98
N LEU A 164 2.84 4.25 -0.60
CA LEU A 164 2.39 3.13 -1.40
C LEU A 164 0.97 2.76 -0.97
N CYS A 165 0.08 2.62 -1.95
CA CYS A 165 -1.33 2.36 -1.74
C CYS A 165 -1.68 1.01 -2.38
N ALA A 166 -2.01 0.00 -1.57
CA ALA A 166 -2.40 -1.32 -2.04
C ALA A 166 -3.91 -1.42 -2.23
N TYR A 167 -4.30 -1.95 -3.37
CA TYR A 167 -5.65 -2.37 -3.72
C TYR A 167 -5.62 -3.88 -3.93
N GLY A 168 -6.45 -4.60 -3.19
CA GLY A 168 -6.42 -6.05 -3.09
C GLY A 168 -5.57 -6.54 -1.91
N MET A 169 -6.00 -7.65 -1.30
CA MET A 169 -5.34 -8.24 -0.13
C MET A 169 -3.93 -8.74 -0.45
N ASP A 170 -3.72 -9.36 -1.62
CA ASP A 170 -2.40 -9.87 -1.98
C ASP A 170 -1.39 -8.71 -2.16
N SER A 171 -1.84 -7.58 -2.72
CA SER A 171 -1.03 -6.36 -2.81
C SER A 171 -0.75 -5.75 -1.43
N ALA A 172 -1.69 -5.86 -0.49
CA ALA A 172 -1.49 -5.42 0.90
C ALA A 172 -0.47 -6.31 1.63
N ASP A 173 -0.50 -7.63 1.38
CA ASP A 173 0.50 -8.58 1.92
C ASP A 173 1.90 -8.27 1.37
N ILE A 174 2.03 -7.93 0.07
CA ILE A 174 3.30 -7.45 -0.51
C ILE A 174 3.82 -6.22 0.26
N LEU A 175 2.98 -5.22 0.52
CA LEU A 175 3.41 -4.04 1.28
C LEU A 175 3.87 -4.40 2.70
N ALA A 176 3.12 -5.28 3.39
CA ALA A 176 3.44 -5.70 4.75
C ALA A 176 4.75 -6.49 4.84
N GLU A 177 5.08 -7.28 3.81
CA GLU A 177 6.26 -8.15 3.77
C GLU A 177 7.49 -7.49 3.11
N SER A 178 7.32 -6.32 2.48
CA SER A 178 8.36 -5.65 1.68
C SER A 178 9.65 -5.29 2.42
N GLY A 179 9.60 -5.16 3.74
CA GLY A 179 10.75 -4.71 4.55
C GLY A 179 11.15 -3.23 4.33
N LEU A 180 10.39 -2.48 3.53
CA LEU A 180 10.57 -1.05 3.34
C LEU A 180 10.35 -0.31 4.67
N GLN A 181 11.26 0.61 4.99
CA GLN A 181 11.16 1.42 6.21
C GLN A 181 9.98 2.38 6.11
N GLY A 182 9.14 2.40 7.15
CA GLY A 182 7.92 3.19 7.12
C GLY A 182 6.88 2.74 8.14
N SER A 183 5.66 3.22 7.95
CA SER A 183 4.48 2.87 8.75
C SER A 183 3.43 2.20 7.87
N PHE A 184 3.19 0.92 8.11
CA PHE A 184 2.12 0.17 7.47
C PHE A 184 0.79 0.45 8.15
N VAL A 185 -0.25 0.75 7.37
CA VAL A 185 -1.59 1.08 7.85
C VAL A 185 -2.61 0.21 7.11
N PRO A 186 -3.19 -0.83 7.74
CA PRO A 186 -4.32 -1.54 7.16
C PRO A 186 -5.57 -0.64 7.21
N LEU A 187 -6.23 -0.43 6.07
CA LEU A 187 -7.40 0.45 5.97
C LEU A 187 -8.71 -0.32 5.91
N ARG A 188 -8.75 -1.37 5.10
CA ARG A 188 -9.89 -2.27 5.08
C ARG A 188 -9.61 -3.43 6.00
N TRP A 189 -9.90 -3.19 7.28
CA TRP A 189 -10.42 -4.28 8.08
C TRP A 189 -11.77 -4.64 7.46
N ARG A 190 -11.79 -5.57 6.51
CA ARG A 190 -12.98 -6.41 6.41
C ARG A 190 -13.04 -7.16 7.73
N VAL A 191 -13.73 -6.57 8.71
CA VAL A 191 -14.64 -7.36 9.51
C VAL A 191 -15.31 -8.26 8.49
N LEU A 192 -15.16 -9.56 8.63
CA LEU A 192 -15.87 -10.52 7.81
C LEU A 192 -17.38 -10.31 8.03
N THR A 193 -17.97 -9.27 7.43
CA THR A 193 -19.32 -9.29 6.91
C THR A 193 -19.27 -10.07 5.60
N PHE A 194 -18.74 -11.29 5.66
CA PHE A 194 -19.27 -12.33 4.79
C PHE A 194 -20.68 -12.56 5.29
N GLY A 195 -21.65 -12.03 4.55
CA GLY A 195 -22.94 -12.68 4.48
C GLY A 195 -22.72 -14.09 3.96
N PHE A 196 -22.44 -15.02 4.86
CA PHE A 196 -22.97 -16.36 4.78
C PHE A 196 -24.01 -16.44 5.88
N GLU A 197 -25.27 -16.25 5.49
CA GLU A 197 -26.26 -17.18 6.00
C GLU A 197 -25.70 -18.59 5.73
N THR A 198 -25.41 -19.30 6.81
CA THR A 198 -24.88 -20.66 6.90
C THR A 198 -23.34 -20.83 6.78
N VAL A 199 -22.70 -20.91 7.95
CA VAL A 199 -21.45 -21.59 8.35
C VAL A 199 -20.41 -20.63 8.93
N GLY A 200 -20.52 -20.42 10.24
CA GLY A 200 -19.77 -19.43 11.03
C GLY A 200 -18.25 -19.50 10.92
N THR A 201 -17.61 -18.34 11.04
CA THR A 201 -16.15 -18.16 10.97
C THR A 201 -15.44 -18.76 12.20
N TRP A 202 -14.12 -19.02 12.11
CA TRP A 202 -13.36 -19.45 13.30
C TRP A 202 -13.34 -18.36 14.39
N ILE A 203 -13.44 -17.09 14.00
CA ILE A 203 -13.62 -15.97 14.92
C ILE A 203 -14.94 -16.13 15.68
N GLU A 204 -16.06 -16.43 15.03
CA GLU A 204 -17.34 -16.66 15.73
C GLU A 204 -17.29 -17.86 16.67
N GLU A 205 -16.71 -19.00 16.26
CA GLU A 205 -16.60 -20.17 17.15
C GLU A 205 -15.77 -19.86 18.40
N VAL A 206 -14.69 -19.08 18.25
CA VAL A 206 -13.85 -18.65 19.39
C VAL A 206 -14.54 -17.55 20.20
N MET A 207 -15.17 -16.57 19.55
CA MET A 207 -15.92 -15.49 20.20
C MET A 207 -17.10 -16.05 21.00
N ALA A 208 -17.87 -17.00 20.47
CA ALA A 208 -18.97 -17.63 21.19
C ALA A 208 -18.52 -18.37 22.45
N LEU A 209 -17.25 -18.80 22.49
CA LEU A 209 -16.67 -19.44 23.66
C LEU A 209 -16.06 -18.45 24.64
N ILE A 210 -15.59 -17.28 24.20
CA ILE A 210 -14.90 -16.29 25.05
C ILE A 210 -15.85 -15.17 25.50
N ALA A 211 -16.76 -14.73 24.63
CA ALA A 211 -17.68 -13.61 24.88
C ALA A 211 -18.58 -13.91 26.08
N GLY A 212 -18.74 -12.92 26.96
CA GLY A 212 -19.55 -13.02 28.18
C GLY A 212 -18.91 -13.83 29.31
N ARG A 213 -17.66 -14.30 29.14
CA ARG A 213 -16.86 -14.82 30.26
C ARG A 213 -16.20 -13.66 30.98
N ASN A 214 -16.23 -13.71 32.32
CA ASN A 214 -15.50 -12.78 33.18
C ASN A 214 -14.06 -13.24 33.44
N GLU A 215 -13.63 -14.35 32.85
CA GLU A 215 -12.31 -14.95 33.06
C GLU A 215 -11.63 -15.28 31.73
N PRO A 216 -10.30 -15.09 31.64
CA PRO A 216 -9.51 -15.53 30.50
C PRO A 216 -9.58 -17.04 30.27
N VAL A 217 -9.36 -17.47 29.02
CA VAL A 217 -9.35 -18.87 28.62
C VAL A 217 -7.95 -19.33 28.22
N THR A 218 -7.66 -20.60 28.40
CA THR A 218 -6.40 -21.18 27.91
C THR A 218 -6.57 -21.70 26.48
N LEU A 219 -5.47 -21.71 25.73
CA LEU A 219 -5.42 -22.27 24.39
C LEU A 219 -5.81 -23.77 24.37
N ASP A 220 -5.41 -24.52 25.40
CA ASP A 220 -5.80 -25.93 25.55
C ASP A 220 -7.32 -26.09 25.79
N TRP A 221 -7.92 -25.19 26.57
CA TRP A 221 -9.37 -25.20 26.77
C TRP A 221 -10.12 -24.94 25.47
N LEU A 222 -9.67 -23.95 24.68
CA LEU A 222 -10.23 -23.68 23.35
C LEU A 222 -10.10 -24.90 22.43
N TYR A 223 -8.97 -25.60 22.48
CA TYR A 223 -8.82 -26.85 21.74
C TYR A 223 -9.83 -27.92 22.17
N ARG A 224 -9.99 -28.15 23.47
CA ARG A 224 -10.94 -29.15 23.96
C ARG A 224 -12.38 -28.82 23.57
N LYS A 225 -12.78 -27.55 23.60
CA LYS A 225 -14.12 -27.12 23.21
C LYS A 225 -14.38 -27.22 21.71
N LEU A 226 -13.38 -26.95 20.87
CA LEU A 226 -13.54 -26.91 19.43
C LEU A 226 -13.22 -28.23 18.72
N ALA A 227 -12.54 -29.18 19.36
CA ALA A 227 -12.15 -30.46 18.74
C ALA A 227 -13.34 -31.26 18.16
N GLY A 228 -14.54 -31.11 18.75
CA GLY A 228 -15.75 -31.78 18.28
C GLY A 228 -16.52 -31.03 17.18
N SER A 229 -16.13 -29.79 16.85
CA SER A 229 -16.88 -28.96 15.91
C SER A 229 -16.83 -29.53 14.49
N PRO A 230 -17.89 -29.37 13.68
CA PRO A 230 -17.87 -29.79 12.27
C PRO A 230 -16.66 -29.22 11.51
N LYS A 231 -16.20 -28.04 11.90
CA LYS A 231 -15.07 -27.33 11.29
C LYS A 231 -13.72 -27.92 11.68
N ALA A 232 -13.55 -28.30 12.96
CA ALA A 232 -12.38 -29.03 13.41
C ALA A 232 -12.27 -30.42 12.77
N LYS A 233 -13.40 -31.12 12.62
CA LYS A 233 -13.44 -32.44 11.96
C LYS A 233 -13.04 -32.40 10.48
N ARG A 234 -13.31 -31.28 9.78
CA ARG A 234 -13.01 -31.10 8.35
C ARG A 234 -11.63 -30.51 8.05
N ASN A 235 -10.92 -30.01 9.05
CA ASN A 235 -9.63 -29.35 8.86
C ASN A 235 -8.56 -29.95 9.79
N PRO A 236 -7.61 -30.75 9.29
CA PRO A 236 -6.59 -31.38 10.14
C PRO A 236 -5.67 -30.37 10.85
N ASN A 237 -5.57 -29.14 10.33
CA ASN A 237 -4.74 -28.06 10.86
C ASN A 237 -5.53 -27.04 11.70
N TRP A 238 -6.75 -27.37 12.13
CA TRP A 238 -7.65 -26.42 12.81
C TRP A 238 -7.03 -25.77 14.06
N LYS A 239 -6.19 -26.48 14.83
CA LYS A 239 -5.49 -25.91 16.00
C LYS A 239 -4.56 -24.75 15.63
N ALA A 240 -3.90 -24.83 14.47
CA ALA A 240 -3.09 -23.73 13.94
C ALA A 240 -3.99 -22.56 13.53
N LYS A 241 -5.18 -22.85 12.97
CA LYS A 241 -6.16 -21.83 12.62
C LYS A 241 -6.72 -21.09 13.84
N ILE A 242 -6.90 -21.77 14.98
CA ILE A 242 -7.24 -21.12 16.26
C ILE A 242 -6.14 -20.17 16.72
N ARG A 243 -4.87 -20.58 16.68
CA ARG A 243 -3.75 -19.70 17.06
C ARG A 243 -3.70 -18.45 16.18
N GLN A 244 -3.84 -18.62 14.86
CA GLN A 244 -3.91 -17.51 13.91
C GLN A 244 -5.12 -16.60 14.19
N THR A 245 -6.27 -17.19 14.53
CA THR A 245 -7.50 -16.46 14.87
C THR A 245 -7.34 -15.62 16.13
N LEU A 246 -6.69 -16.16 17.16
CA LEU A 246 -6.40 -15.44 18.40
C LEU A 246 -5.39 -14.30 18.18
N GLN A 247 -4.37 -14.52 17.36
CA GLN A 247 -3.34 -13.51 17.07
C GLN A 247 -3.82 -12.36 16.17
N ARG A 248 -4.77 -12.62 15.27
CA ARG A 248 -5.24 -11.66 14.27
C ARG A 248 -6.65 -11.12 14.55
N GLY A 249 -7.34 -11.70 15.53
CA GLY A 249 -8.72 -11.36 15.90
C GLY A 249 -8.80 -10.38 17.08
N PRO A 250 -10.01 -10.06 17.55
CA PRO A 250 -10.25 -9.13 18.65
C PRO A 250 -9.96 -9.76 20.03
N PHE A 251 -8.77 -10.34 20.19
CA PHE A 251 -8.36 -11.06 21.39
C PHE A 251 -7.02 -10.52 21.90
N GLU A 252 -6.82 -10.64 23.21
CA GLU A 252 -5.61 -10.22 23.90
C GLU A 252 -4.92 -11.42 24.53
N ALA A 253 -3.58 -11.49 24.40
CA ALA A 253 -2.77 -12.52 25.04
C ALA A 253 -2.30 -12.05 26.42
N LEU A 254 -2.58 -12.83 27.47
CA LEU A 254 -2.15 -12.55 28.85
C LEU A 254 -0.85 -13.29 29.25
N GLY A 255 -0.21 -13.96 28.29
CA GLY A 255 0.96 -14.82 28.52
C GLY A 255 0.59 -16.26 28.87
N GLY A 256 1.56 -17.18 28.77
CA GLY A 256 1.36 -18.60 29.12
C GLY A 256 0.31 -19.35 28.29
N GLY A 257 -0.06 -18.85 27.11
CA GLY A 257 -1.15 -19.41 26.29
C GLY A 257 -2.56 -19.07 26.79
N VAL A 258 -2.68 -18.03 27.63
CA VAL A 258 -3.95 -17.49 28.14
C VAL A 258 -4.41 -16.33 27.27
N TRP A 259 -5.70 -16.29 26.98
CA TRP A 259 -6.33 -15.34 26.06
C TRP A 259 -7.64 -14.81 26.61
N GLN A 260 -7.97 -13.57 26.29
CA GLN A 260 -9.28 -12.97 26.59
C GLN A 260 -9.79 -12.15 25.41
N GLN A 261 -11.06 -11.73 25.45
CA GLN A 261 -11.55 -10.74 24.50
C GLN A 261 -10.86 -9.40 24.77
N ALA A 262 -10.39 -8.73 23.72
CA ALA A 262 -9.79 -7.41 23.88
C ALA A 262 -10.86 -6.42 24.38
N SER A 263 -10.53 -5.67 25.43
CA SER A 263 -11.36 -4.58 25.94
C SER A 263 -11.48 -3.50 24.87
N LEU A 264 -12.71 -3.14 24.49
CA LEU A 264 -12.94 -1.91 23.74
C LEU A 264 -12.81 -0.75 24.73
N GLU A 265 -11.61 -0.21 24.91
CA GLU A 265 -11.47 1.09 25.56
C GLU A 265 -12.08 2.15 24.63
N VAL A 266 -13.16 2.77 25.11
CA VAL A 266 -13.83 3.94 24.50
C VAL A 266 -13.18 5.21 25.03
#